data_AF-A0A831UFR2-F1
#
_entry.id   AF-A0A831UFR2-F1
#
_cell.length_a   1.000
_cell.length_b   1.000
_cell.length_c   1.000
_cell.angle_alpha   90.00
_cell.angle_beta   90.00
_cell.angle_gamma   90.00
#
_symmetry.space_group_name_H-M   'P 1'
#
loop_
_entity.id
_entity.type
_entity.pdbx_description
1 polymer ?
#
loop_
_entity_poly.entity_id
_entity_poly.type
_entity_poly.pdbx_seq_one_letter_code
_entity_poly.pdbx_strand_id
1 'polypeptide(L)'
;MITVQREDVKRKLRLSGTAYDSDIDALIDEMVPAIRYAIDPVYLQSPDPDLLALLNLGALELVAGEMSATLWREVGAWVGFRLGWLQITPAYFPPNPLDPSGLKAQGYARLAPYLRRNARLQFIVRQPRDSEEEA
;
A
#
# COMPACT_ATOMS: atom_id res chain seq x y z
N MET A 1 8.23 8.19 -16.62
CA MET A 1 7.19 8.81 -15.75
C MET A 1 6.44 7.71 -15.03
N ILE A 2 6.18 7.84 -13.71
CA ILE A 2 5.42 6.83 -12.96
C ILE A 2 3.93 7.00 -13.23
N THR A 3 3.23 5.95 -13.61
CA THR A 3 1.81 5.93 -13.91
C THR A 3 1.18 4.69 -13.27
N VAL A 4 0.08 4.90 -12.55
CA VAL A 4 -0.75 3.82 -12.00
C VAL A 4 -2.13 4.00 -12.58
N GLN A 5 -2.71 2.95 -13.17
CA GLN A 5 -4.06 2.98 -13.70
C GLN A 5 -5.03 2.25 -12.77
N ARG A 6 -6.29 2.69 -12.75
CA ARG A 6 -7.36 2.06 -11.98
C ARG A 6 -7.47 0.55 -12.25
N GLU A 7 -7.40 0.16 -13.52
CA GLU A 7 -7.52 -1.25 -13.93
C GLU A 7 -6.34 -2.12 -13.46
N ASP A 8 -5.15 -1.53 -13.25
CA ASP A 8 -4.02 -2.24 -12.63
C ASP A 8 -4.30 -2.51 -11.14
N VAL A 9 -4.86 -1.52 -10.43
CA VAL A 9 -5.24 -1.66 -9.01
C VAL A 9 -6.32 -2.71 -8.85
N LYS A 10 -7.38 -2.64 -9.67
CA LYS A 10 -8.48 -3.63 -9.67
C LYS A 10 -7.97 -5.04 -9.93
N ARG A 11 -7.10 -5.22 -10.93
CA ARG A 11 -6.48 -6.51 -11.21
C ARG A 11 -5.62 -7.03 -10.05
N LYS A 12 -4.80 -6.17 -9.43
CA LYS A 12 -3.93 -6.54 -8.30
C LYS A 12 -4.76 -7.01 -7.10
N LEU A 13 -5.90 -6.37 -6.85
CA LEU A 13 -6.80 -6.68 -5.72
C LEU A 13 -7.92 -7.66 -6.07
N ARG A 14 -7.99 -8.13 -7.32
CA ARG A 14 -9.07 -8.98 -7.84
C ARG A 14 -10.47 -8.38 -7.64
N LEU A 15 -10.58 -7.06 -7.74
CA LEU A 15 -11.85 -6.34 -7.69
C LEU A 15 -12.53 -6.40 -9.07
N SER A 16 -13.83 -6.65 -9.07
CA SER A 16 -14.68 -6.62 -10.26
C SER A 16 -15.79 -5.58 -10.11
N GLY A 17 -16.33 -5.12 -11.23
CA GLY A 17 -17.35 -4.05 -11.24
C GLY A 17 -16.76 -2.66 -11.06
N THR A 18 -17.61 -1.72 -10.66
CA THR A 18 -17.30 -0.27 -10.61
C THR A 18 -17.54 0.37 -9.25
N ALA A 19 -17.90 -0.41 -8.23
CA ALA A 19 -18.29 0.09 -6.91
C ALA A 19 -17.21 0.96 -6.25
N TYR A 20 -15.94 0.62 -6.48
CA TYR A 20 -14.78 1.28 -5.87
C TYR A 20 -13.99 2.15 -6.86
N ASP A 21 -14.50 2.38 -8.07
CA ASP A 21 -13.74 3.06 -9.12
C ASP A 21 -13.33 4.49 -8.70
N SER A 22 -14.26 5.23 -8.08
CA SER A 22 -14.00 6.59 -7.59
C SER A 22 -12.99 6.64 -6.44
N ASP A 23 -13.04 5.65 -5.55
CA ASP A 23 -12.11 5.58 -4.41
C ASP A 23 -10.70 5.25 -4.88
N ILE A 24 -10.58 4.35 -5.87
CA ILE A 24 -9.31 4.04 -6.51
C ILE A 24 -8.75 5.26 -7.22
N ASP A 25 -9.57 6.01 -7.97
CA ASP A 25 -9.13 7.25 -8.62
C ASP A 25 -8.63 8.27 -7.61
N ALA A 26 -9.39 8.50 -6.52
CA ALA A 26 -9.01 9.44 -5.47
C ALA A 26 -7.68 9.05 -4.82
N LEU A 27 -7.46 7.77 -4.54
CA LEU A 27 -6.19 7.26 -4.01
C LEU A 27 -5.04 7.44 -5.00
N ILE A 28 -5.27 7.20 -6.30
CA ILE A 28 -4.26 7.43 -7.33
C ILE A 28 -3.87 8.92 -7.37
N ASP A 29 -4.87 9.81 -7.40
CA ASP A 29 -4.68 11.26 -7.46
C ASP A 29 -3.96 11.81 -6.20
N GLU A 30 -4.21 11.22 -5.03
CA GLU A 30 -3.53 11.59 -3.79
C GLU A 30 -2.09 11.04 -3.74
N MET A 31 -1.93 9.73 -3.96
CA MET A 31 -0.68 9.04 -3.63
C MET A 31 0.36 9.14 -4.74
N VAL A 32 -0.03 9.07 -6.03
CA VAL A 32 0.95 9.03 -7.13
C VAL A 32 1.81 10.30 -7.19
N PRO A 33 1.27 11.52 -7.02
CA PRO A 33 2.11 12.72 -6.95
C PRO A 33 3.08 12.69 -5.76
N ALA A 34 2.64 12.23 -4.60
CA ALA A 34 3.49 12.10 -3.41
C ALA A 34 4.63 11.09 -3.63
N ILE A 35 4.33 9.93 -4.22
CA ILE A 35 5.32 8.90 -4.56
C ILE A 35 6.34 9.44 -5.57
N ARG A 36 5.89 10.12 -6.63
CA ARG A 36 6.77 10.77 -7.61
C ARG A 36 7.68 11.79 -6.95
N TYR A 37 7.16 12.59 -6.02
CA TYR A 37 7.98 13.55 -5.29
C TYR A 37 8.99 12.86 -4.36
N ALA A 38 8.64 11.73 -3.75
CA ALA A 38 9.52 11.02 -2.83
C ALA A 38 10.71 10.36 -3.53
N ILE A 39 10.59 10.01 -4.81
CA ILE A 39 11.66 9.40 -5.62
C ILE A 39 12.66 10.46 -6.09
N ASP A 40 13.93 10.07 -6.14
CA ASP A 40 14.98 10.93 -6.70
C ASP A 40 14.73 11.13 -8.20
N PRO A 41 14.65 12.38 -8.69
CA PRO A 41 14.35 12.67 -10.08
C PRO A 41 15.30 12.02 -11.09
N VAL A 42 16.54 11.68 -10.71
CA VAL A 42 17.47 10.91 -11.57
C VAL A 42 16.85 9.58 -12.03
N TYR A 43 16.13 8.87 -11.15
CA TYR A 43 15.52 7.58 -11.49
C TYR A 43 14.23 7.72 -12.31
N LEU A 44 13.52 8.84 -12.16
CA LEU A 44 12.29 9.12 -12.93
C LEU A 44 12.56 9.42 -14.40
N GLN A 45 13.78 9.85 -14.71
CA GLN A 45 14.26 10.18 -16.06
C GLN A 45 15.17 9.09 -16.64
N SER A 46 15.27 7.92 -15.99
CA SER A 46 16.10 6.82 -16.47
C SER A 46 15.65 6.35 -17.85
N PRO A 47 16.58 6.10 -18.79
CA PRO A 47 16.27 5.49 -20.08
C PRO A 47 16.00 3.97 -19.97
N ASP A 48 16.27 3.36 -18.82
CA ASP A 48 16.05 1.94 -18.58
C ASP A 48 14.54 1.65 -18.38
N PRO A 49 13.89 0.93 -19.32
CA PRO A 49 12.47 0.61 -19.21
C PRO A 49 12.16 -0.35 -18.06
N ASP A 50 13.10 -1.23 -17.69
CA ASP A 50 12.89 -2.22 -16.62
C ASP A 50 12.89 -1.53 -15.25
N LEU A 51 13.74 -0.53 -15.07
CA LEU A 51 13.70 0.32 -13.87
C LEU A 51 12.38 1.06 -13.77
N LEU A 52 11.90 1.67 -14.86
CA LEU A 52 10.61 2.37 -14.85
C LEU A 52 9.44 1.40 -14.56
N ALA A 53 9.49 0.18 -15.09
CA ALA A 53 8.51 -0.86 -14.77
C ALA A 53 8.53 -1.25 -13.28
N LEU A 54 9.73 -1.38 -12.69
CA LEU A 54 9.89 -1.65 -11.25
C LEU A 54 9.31 -0.52 -10.39
N LEU A 55 9.56 0.75 -10.76
CA LEU A 55 9.03 1.91 -10.04
C LEU A 55 7.51 1.99 -10.15
N ASN A 56 6.95 1.70 -11.34
CA ASN A 56 5.51 1.62 -11.55
C ASN A 56 4.87 0.50 -10.72
N LEU A 57 5.52 -0.67 -10.66
CA LEU A 57 5.05 -1.78 -9.84
C LEU A 57 5.05 -1.44 -8.35
N GLY A 58 6.11 -0.79 -7.86
CA GLY A 58 6.19 -0.35 -6.47
C GLY A 58 5.09 0.67 -6.12
N ALA A 59 4.85 1.64 -7.02
CA ALA A 59 3.77 2.61 -6.84
C ALA A 59 2.37 1.95 -6.86
N LEU A 60 2.15 1.01 -7.78
CA LEU A 60 0.92 0.22 -7.85
C LEU A 60 0.69 -0.58 -6.55
N GLU A 61 1.72 -1.20 -6.00
CA GLU A 61 1.65 -1.96 -4.76
C GLU A 61 1.31 -1.08 -3.55
N LEU A 62 1.86 0.13 -3.46
CA LEU A 62 1.49 1.09 -2.42
C LEU A 62 0.00 1.50 -2.52
N VAL A 63 -0.46 1.88 -3.72
CA VAL A 63 -1.86 2.30 -3.94
C VAL A 63 -2.83 1.14 -3.69
N ALA A 64 -2.53 -0.05 -4.23
CA ALA A 64 -3.34 -1.24 -4.01
C ALA A 64 -3.36 -1.65 -2.53
N GLY A 65 -2.23 -1.53 -1.82
CA GLY A 65 -2.17 -1.77 -0.38
C GLY A 65 -3.03 -0.78 0.42
N GLU A 66 -3.07 0.50 0.03
CA GLU A 66 -3.96 1.49 0.65
C GLU A 66 -5.43 1.18 0.40
N MET A 67 -5.78 0.86 -0.84
CA MET A 67 -7.15 0.43 -1.16
C MET A 67 -7.53 -0.84 -0.38
N SER A 68 -6.61 -1.81 -0.24
CA SER A 68 -6.84 -3.00 0.58
C SER A 68 -7.07 -2.66 2.06
N ALA A 69 -6.35 -1.68 2.62
CA ALA A 69 -6.58 -1.18 3.97
C ALA A 69 -7.91 -0.41 4.10
N THR A 70 -8.34 0.32 3.06
CA THR A 70 -9.67 0.95 3.00
C THR A 70 -10.78 -0.09 3.01
N LEU A 71 -10.69 -1.10 2.14
CA LEU A 71 -11.61 -2.24 2.12
C LEU A 71 -11.59 -2.98 3.46
N TRP A 72 -10.43 -3.16 4.08
CA TRP A 72 -10.35 -3.78 5.40
C TRP A 72 -11.02 -2.94 6.49
N ARG A 73 -10.98 -1.59 6.41
CA ARG A 73 -11.69 -0.73 7.36
C ARG A 73 -13.20 -0.74 7.13
N GLU A 74 -13.63 -0.81 5.88
CA GLU A 74 -15.04 -0.94 5.50
C GLU A 74 -15.60 -2.32 5.91
N VAL A 75 -14.83 -3.39 5.65
CA VAL A 75 -15.16 -4.78 5.98
C VAL A 75 -14.86 -5.11 7.46
N GLY A 76 -14.03 -4.33 8.15
CA GLY A 76 -13.75 -4.42 9.59
C GLY A 76 -14.97 -4.15 10.47
N ALA A 77 -16.08 -3.72 9.86
CA ALA A 77 -17.42 -3.73 10.44
C ALA A 77 -18.11 -5.11 10.41
N TRP A 78 -17.53 -6.16 9.82
CA TRP A 78 -18.09 -7.52 9.79
C TRP A 78 -17.62 -8.34 11.01
N VAL A 79 -17.93 -7.75 12.16
CA VAL A 79 -18.35 -8.32 13.45
C VAL A 79 -17.71 -9.65 13.87
N GLY A 80 -16.62 -9.55 14.64
CA GLY A 80 -16.52 -10.39 15.82
C GLY A 80 -17.42 -9.81 16.92
N PHE A 81 -18.28 -10.61 17.53
CA PHE A 81 -19.12 -10.17 18.64
C PHE A 81 -18.83 -10.98 19.89
N ARG A 82 -19.00 -10.33 21.06
CA ARG A 82 -18.96 -10.96 22.36
C ARG A 82 -20.36 -10.94 22.98
N LEU A 83 -20.90 -12.12 23.24
CA LEU A 83 -22.15 -12.33 23.97
C LEU A 83 -21.82 -13.09 25.26
N GLY A 84 -21.65 -12.36 26.37
CA GLY A 84 -21.21 -12.94 27.63
C GLY A 84 -19.82 -13.57 27.51
N TRP A 85 -19.75 -14.89 27.70
CA TRP A 85 -18.51 -15.68 27.60
C TRP A 85 -18.18 -16.15 26.17
N LEU A 86 -19.13 -16.02 25.22
CA LEU A 86 -18.89 -16.40 23.82
C LEU A 86 -18.29 -15.23 23.07
N GLN A 87 -17.07 -15.41 22.56
CA GLN A 87 -16.41 -14.47 21.66
C GLN A 87 -16.22 -15.14 20.31
N ILE A 88 -16.87 -14.60 19.29
CA ILE A 88 -16.57 -14.95 17.90
C ILE A 88 -15.64 -13.88 17.38
N THR A 89 -14.45 -14.28 16.95
CA THR A 89 -13.52 -13.41 16.22
C THR A 89 -13.62 -13.71 14.73
N PRO A 90 -13.43 -12.71 13.83
CA PRO A 90 -13.30 -12.99 12.40
C PRO A 90 -12.23 -14.06 12.16
N ALA A 91 -12.45 -14.89 11.15
CA ALA A 91 -11.61 -16.05 10.83
C ALA A 91 -10.16 -15.68 10.46
N TYR A 92 -9.92 -14.41 10.12
CA TYR A 92 -8.60 -13.88 9.81
C TYR A 92 -8.44 -12.50 10.43
N PHE A 93 -7.41 -12.34 11.27
CA PHE A 93 -6.91 -11.04 11.70
C PHE A 93 -5.56 -10.82 11.00
N PRO A 94 -5.44 -9.85 10.07
CA PRO A 94 -4.15 -9.54 9.49
C PRO A 94 -3.20 -9.04 10.59
N PRO A 95 -1.91 -9.39 10.54
CA PRO A 95 -0.92 -8.93 11.52
C PRO A 95 -0.83 -7.40 11.60
N ASN A 96 -1.07 -6.72 10.47
CA ASN A 96 -1.08 -5.27 10.37
C ASN A 96 -2.37 -4.79 9.68
N PRO A 97 -3.35 -4.23 10.41
CA PRO A 97 -4.57 -3.68 9.82
C PRO A 97 -4.33 -2.51 8.85
N LEU A 98 -3.19 -1.84 8.93
CA LEU A 98 -2.80 -0.75 8.02
C LEU A 98 -2.20 -1.26 6.71
N ASP A 99 -1.81 -2.54 6.63
CA ASP A 99 -1.33 -3.21 5.42
C ASP A 99 -1.78 -4.68 5.42
N PRO A 100 -3.09 -4.94 5.32
CA PRO A 100 -3.65 -6.28 5.49
C PRO A 100 -3.19 -7.27 4.41
N SER A 101 -2.77 -6.77 3.25
CA SER A 101 -2.26 -7.57 2.13
C SER A 101 -0.73 -7.66 2.08
N GLY A 102 0.00 -6.91 2.91
CA GLY A 102 1.46 -6.77 2.82
C GLY A 102 1.96 -6.02 1.57
N LEU A 103 1.05 -5.41 0.81
CA LEU A 103 1.37 -4.76 -0.47
C LEU A 103 2.06 -3.42 -0.24
N LYS A 104 1.72 -2.70 0.84
CA LYS A 104 2.42 -1.44 1.16
C LYS A 104 3.89 -1.73 1.51
N ALA A 105 4.15 -2.76 2.32
CA ALA A 105 5.50 -3.18 2.65
C ALA A 105 6.29 -3.61 1.40
N GLN A 106 5.66 -4.38 0.50
CA GLN A 106 6.28 -4.82 -0.75
C GLN A 106 6.61 -3.64 -1.67
N GLY A 107 5.64 -2.75 -1.91
CA GLY A 107 5.82 -1.57 -2.75
C GLY A 107 6.90 -0.65 -2.19
N TYR A 108 6.94 -0.47 -0.88
CA TYR A 108 7.99 0.28 -0.20
C TYR A 108 9.36 -0.35 -0.40
N ALA A 109 9.51 -1.67 -0.17
CA ALA A 109 10.78 -2.36 -0.34
C ALA A 109 11.36 -2.19 -1.75
N ARG A 110 10.48 -2.18 -2.77
CA ARG A 110 10.89 -1.90 -4.16
C ARG A 110 11.32 -0.46 -4.40
N LEU A 111 10.64 0.51 -3.79
CA LEU A 111 10.91 1.93 -4.01
C LEU A 111 12.04 2.48 -3.14
N ALA A 112 12.30 1.88 -1.97
CA ALA A 112 13.26 2.35 -0.99
C ALA A 112 14.66 2.67 -1.59
N PRO A 113 15.23 1.87 -2.50
CA PRO A 113 16.52 2.17 -3.15
C PRO A 113 16.55 3.43 -4.01
N TYR A 114 15.39 4.01 -4.34
CA TYR A 114 15.25 5.14 -5.26
C TYR A 114 14.68 6.40 -4.61
N LEU A 115 14.33 6.34 -3.32
CA LEU A 115 13.80 7.47 -2.57
C LEU A 115 14.89 8.53 -2.29
N ARG A 116 14.48 9.79 -2.30
CA ARG A 116 15.27 10.92 -1.79
C ARG A 116 15.68 10.64 -0.35
N ARG A 117 16.88 11.09 0.05
CA ARG A 117 17.41 10.91 1.41
C ARG A 117 16.42 11.34 2.50
N ASN A 118 15.74 12.46 2.29
CA ASN A 118 14.79 13.06 3.24
C ASN A 118 13.50 12.23 3.33
N ALA A 119 13.05 11.70 2.19
CA ALA A 119 11.86 10.86 2.13
C ALA A 119 12.12 9.53 2.84
N ARG A 120 13.27 8.88 2.61
CA ARG A 120 13.66 7.65 3.31
C ARG A 120 13.55 7.76 4.83
N LEU A 121 13.95 8.88 5.40
CA LEU A 121 13.92 9.10 6.85
C LEU A 121 12.49 9.17 7.41
N GLN A 122 11.53 9.76 6.68
CA GLN A 122 10.13 9.80 7.10
C GLN A 122 9.46 8.41 7.06
N PHE A 123 9.92 7.52 6.19
CA PHE A 123 9.39 6.16 6.08
C PHE A 123 9.99 5.19 7.08
N ILE A 124 11.29 5.27 7.38
CA ILE A 124 11.95 4.45 8.43
C ILE A 124 11.27 4.66 9.79
N VAL A 125 10.79 5.88 10.07
CA VAL A 125 10.08 6.20 11.32
C VAL A 125 8.65 5.62 11.36
N ARG A 126 8.04 5.29 10.21
CA ARG A 126 6.67 4.75 10.12
C ARG A 126 6.59 3.23 10.13
N GLN A 127 7.67 2.52 9.78
CA GLN A 127 7.77 1.13 10.19
C GLN A 127 7.99 1.13 11.70
N PRO A 128 7.15 0.47 12.51
CA PRO A 128 7.59 0.12 13.84
C PRO A 128 8.91 -0.59 13.62
N ARG A 129 9.98 -0.15 14.29
CA ARG A 129 11.12 -1.05 14.48
C ARG A 129 10.47 -2.32 15.01
N ASP A 130 10.61 -3.42 14.27
CA ASP A 130 10.29 -4.73 14.82
C ASP A 130 10.90 -4.71 16.22
N SER A 131 10.05 -4.92 17.21
CA SER A 131 10.40 -4.97 18.61
C SER A 131 11.34 -6.16 18.81
N GLU A 132 12.57 -6.01 18.36
CA GLU A 132 13.74 -6.69 18.86
C GLU A 132 14.20 -5.88 20.07
N GLU A 133 13.73 -6.30 21.24
CA GLU A 133 14.46 -6.39 22.51
C GLU A 133 13.45 -6.38 23.66
N GLU A 134 13.19 -7.58 24.18
CA GLU A 134 12.96 -7.96 25.60
C GLU A 134 12.36 -9.38 25.55
N ALA A 135 13.21 -10.42 25.55
CA ALA A 135 13.76 -11.08 26.75
C ALA A 135 12.69 -11.87 27.53
#